data_AF-A0A7Y5BL43-F1
#
_entry.id   AF-A0A7Y5BL43-F1
#
_cell.length_a   1.000
_cell.length_b   1.000
_cell.length_c   1.000
_cell.angle_alpha   90.00
_cell.angle_beta   90.00
_cell.angle_gamma   90.00
#
_symmetry.space_group_name_H-M   'P 1'
#
loop_
_entity.id
_entity.type
_entity.pdbx_description
1 polymer ?
#
loop_
_entity_poly.entity_id
_entity_poly.type
_entity_poly.pdbx_seq_one_letter_code
_entity_poly.pdbx_strand_id
1 'polypeptide(L)'
;MAANIELNKGALFAKVVSKLTKNSSFNVKTPTSVAGVRGTEFLVQDNGDKSDVLVNDGTVAVNAVDDDKHIGEEVVVEEGHKVTTNKDNNIKKSELTEEEKNSLKEDSQSVQSITEDARARIQDILKDFEENKARIKQHLEDQKESNRLELEGQKDKNRQELEDQKAKDKAELESVKGSTNIEKDALKTKGKSDMDEIKKDKGSLKDKLAPN
;
A
#
# COMPACT_ATOMS: atom_id res chain seq x y z
N MET A 1 22.31 3.44 14.66
CA MET A 1 22.65 4.02 13.35
C MET A 1 23.46 5.27 13.61
N ALA A 2 24.67 5.37 13.06
CA ALA A 2 25.55 6.52 13.24
C ALA A 2 25.56 7.35 11.97
N ALA A 3 25.39 8.66 12.10
CA ALA A 3 25.62 9.61 11.03
C ALA A 3 26.97 10.29 11.28
N ASN A 4 27.92 10.12 10.37
CA ASN A 4 29.23 10.74 10.43
C ASN A 4 29.37 11.68 9.24
N ILE A 5 29.72 12.94 9.51
CA ILE A 5 29.97 13.96 8.49
C ILE A 5 31.42 14.40 8.64
N GLU A 6 32.17 14.39 7.53
CA GLU A 6 33.52 14.95 7.47
C GLU A 6 33.45 16.35 6.86
N LEU A 7 33.89 17.36 7.63
CA LEU A 7 33.96 18.75 7.22
C LEU A 7 35.44 19.17 7.16
N ASN A 8 36.03 19.07 5.97
CA ASN A 8 37.43 19.45 5.76
C ASN A 8 37.67 20.96 5.72
N LYS A 9 36.65 21.74 5.31
CA LYS A 9 36.66 23.21 5.27
C LYS A 9 35.23 23.73 5.11
N GLY A 10 34.95 24.91 5.67
CA GLY A 10 33.67 25.60 5.53
C GLY A 10 32.87 25.59 6.83
N ALA A 11 31.55 25.62 6.73
CA ALA A 11 30.65 25.68 7.88
C ALA A 11 29.49 24.69 7.71
N LEU A 12 29.11 24.03 8.81
CA LEU A 12 27.96 23.15 8.91
C LEU A 12 27.11 23.60 10.10
N PHE A 13 25.93 24.14 9.80
CA PHE A 13 24.89 24.36 10.78
C PHE A 13 24.00 23.11 10.86
N ALA A 14 23.77 22.60 12.06
CA ALA A 14 22.95 21.41 12.28
C ALA A 14 21.96 21.63 13.42
N LYS A 15 20.69 21.32 13.14
CA LYS A 15 19.60 21.32 14.12
C LYS A 15 19.04 19.90 14.27
N VAL A 16 19.34 19.25 15.38
CA VAL A 16 18.90 17.87 15.64
C VAL A 16 17.59 17.88 16.42
N VAL A 17 16.47 17.89 15.68
CA VAL A 17 15.11 18.13 16.22
C VAL A 17 14.58 17.01 17.14
N SER A 18 15.01 15.76 16.91
CA SER A 18 14.61 14.62 17.72
C SER A 18 15.79 14.09 18.52
N LYS A 19 15.63 13.94 19.84
CA LYS A 19 16.66 13.36 20.71
C LYS A 19 17.10 12.01 20.16
N LEU A 20 18.40 11.88 19.91
CA LEU A 20 18.99 10.63 19.49
C LEU A 20 18.75 9.56 20.57
N THR A 21 18.25 8.41 20.13
CA THR A 21 18.13 7.19 20.95
C THR A 21 19.51 6.72 21.40
N LYS A 22 19.60 5.88 22.45
CA LYS A 22 20.90 5.40 23.00
C LYS A 22 21.82 4.73 21.96
N ASN A 23 21.27 4.25 20.85
CA ASN A 23 22.01 3.54 19.79
C ASN A 23 22.18 4.39 18.50
N SER A 24 21.95 5.69 18.58
CA SER A 24 22.16 6.63 17.47
C SER A 24 23.11 7.75 17.89
N SER A 25 24.08 8.04 17.03
CA SER A 25 25.06 9.11 17.22
C SER A 25 25.08 10.00 15.98
N PHE A 26 25.34 11.29 16.20
CA PHE A 26 25.60 12.26 15.15
C PHE A 26 26.95 12.88 15.44
N ASN A 27 27.92 12.65 14.55
CA ASN A 27 29.30 13.09 14.71
C ASN A 27 29.69 13.97 13.53
N VAL A 28 30.28 15.12 13.82
CA VAL A 28 30.92 15.99 12.83
C VAL A 28 32.42 15.95 13.08
N LYS A 29 33.18 15.47 12.11
CA LYS A 29 34.64 15.39 12.16
C LYS A 29 35.24 16.50 11.30
N THR A 30 36.08 17.32 11.89
CA THR A 30 36.95 18.28 11.21
C THR A 30 38.40 17.80 11.32
N PRO A 31 39.35 18.41 10.60
CA PRO A 31 40.77 18.09 10.75
C PRO A 31 41.32 18.25 12.18
N THR A 32 40.69 19.08 13.03
CA THR A 32 41.19 19.33 14.40
C THR A 32 40.22 18.92 15.52
N SER A 33 38.99 18.51 15.21
CA SER A 33 38.02 18.12 16.23
C SER A 33 36.96 17.10 15.77
N VAL A 34 36.41 16.35 16.73
CA VAL A 34 35.17 15.57 16.54
C VAL A 34 34.13 16.09 17.52
N ALA A 35 33.00 16.55 16.98
CA ALA A 35 31.84 17.02 17.74
C ALA A 35 30.76 15.92 17.77
N GLY A 36 30.54 15.33 18.95
CA GLY A 36 29.49 14.35 19.24
C GLY A 36 28.26 15.03 19.83
N VAL A 37 27.11 14.80 19.21
CA VAL A 37 25.88 15.58 19.48
C VAL A 37 24.76 14.69 19.99
N ARG A 38 24.00 15.20 20.98
CA ARG A 38 22.75 14.59 21.41
C ARG A 38 21.61 15.61 21.54
N GLY A 39 20.92 15.86 20.42
CA GLY A 39 19.73 16.73 20.38
C GLY A 39 20.08 18.18 20.63
N THR A 40 20.84 18.79 19.71
CA THR A 40 21.36 20.15 19.84
C THR A 40 21.23 20.93 18.55
N GLU A 41 21.29 22.25 18.69
CA GLU A 41 21.49 23.20 17.60
C GLU A 41 22.89 23.79 17.72
N PHE A 42 23.71 23.59 16.70
CA PHE A 42 25.12 23.95 16.75
C PHE A 42 25.69 24.22 15.36
N LEU A 43 26.80 24.93 15.33
CA LEU A 43 27.54 25.30 14.14
C LEU A 43 28.98 24.81 14.28
N VAL A 44 29.46 24.04 13.32
CA VAL A 44 30.87 23.66 13.20
C VAL A 44 31.47 24.42 12.03
N GLN A 45 32.56 25.13 12.26
CA GLN A 45 33.30 25.83 11.22
C GLN A 45 34.74 25.35 11.21
N ASP A 46 35.31 25.16 10.03
CA ASP A 46 36.72 24.87 9.85
C ASP A 46 37.30 25.76 8.75
N ASN A 47 38.39 26.46 9.07
CA ASN A 47 39.08 27.33 8.11
C ASN A 47 40.39 26.74 7.58
N GLY A 48 40.74 25.52 7.99
CA GLY A 48 41.97 24.82 7.67
C GLY A 48 43.05 24.90 8.76
N ASP A 49 42.99 25.87 9.67
CA ASP A 49 43.98 26.03 10.76
C ASP A 49 43.37 25.83 12.15
N LYS A 50 42.08 26.17 12.29
CA LYS A 50 41.28 25.97 13.48
C LYS A 50 39.88 25.49 13.12
N SER A 51 39.29 24.74 14.05
CA SER A 51 37.87 24.43 14.04
C SER A 51 37.17 25.11 15.21
N ASP A 52 36.01 25.71 14.94
CA ASP A 52 35.16 26.33 15.95
C ASP A 52 33.84 25.54 16.02
N VAL A 53 33.42 25.18 17.24
CA VAL A 53 32.11 24.56 17.51
C VAL A 53 31.32 25.47 18.43
N LEU A 54 30.22 26.03 17.92
CA LEU A 54 29.35 26.98 18.61
C LEU A 54 28.02 26.29 18.93
N VAL A 55 27.53 26.41 20.16
CA VAL A 55 26.30 25.72 20.61
C VAL A 55 25.20 26.73 20.91
N ASN A 56 24.11 26.67 20.15
CA ASN A 56 22.94 27.52 20.31
C ASN A 56 21.86 26.90 21.20
N ASP A 57 21.72 25.57 21.21
CA ASP A 57 20.77 24.85 22.07
C ASP A 57 21.34 23.45 22.40
N GLY A 58 21.24 23.05 23.67
CA GLY A 58 21.69 21.75 24.16
C GLY A 58 23.19 21.65 24.50
N THR A 59 23.78 20.48 24.26
CA THR A 59 25.15 20.16 24.70
C THR A 59 25.92 19.31 23.69
N VAL A 60 27.13 19.75 23.34
CA VAL A 60 28.01 19.07 22.38
C VAL A 60 29.30 18.65 23.09
N ALA A 61 29.68 17.39 22.91
CA ALA A 61 30.96 16.86 23.36
C ALA A 61 31.99 17.02 22.24
N VAL A 62 33.11 17.68 22.53
CA VAL A 62 34.16 17.97 21.53
C VAL A 62 35.47 17.34 21.99
N ASN A 63 36.05 16.53 21.12
CA ASN A 63 37.38 15.96 21.29
C ASN A 63 38.30 16.57 20.25
N ALA A 64 39.51 16.99 20.64
CA ALA A 64 40.54 17.33 19.66
C ALA A 64 41.02 16.04 18.96
N VAL A 65 41.44 16.15 17.71
CA VAL A 65 42.00 15.02 16.94
C VAL A 65 43.32 15.39 16.27
N ASP A 66 44.23 14.42 16.27
CA ASP A 66 45.50 14.46 15.55
C ASP A 66 45.71 13.10 14.87
N ASP A 67 45.96 13.08 13.56
CA ASP A 67 46.00 11.88 12.71
C ASP A 67 44.86 10.88 13.03
N ASP A 68 43.63 11.37 13.09
CA ASP A 68 42.41 10.61 13.40
C ASP A 68 42.32 9.98 14.79
N LYS A 69 43.23 10.34 15.71
CA LYS A 69 43.21 9.89 17.10
C LYS A 69 42.74 10.99 18.02
N HIS A 70 41.81 10.66 18.92
CA HIS A 70 41.42 11.55 20.00
C HIS A 70 42.64 11.85 20.88
N ILE A 71 42.80 13.12 21.21
CA ILE A 71 43.91 13.65 21.98
C ILE A 71 43.37 14.59 23.05
N GLY A 72 43.89 14.45 24.27
CA GLY A 72 43.40 15.21 25.41
C GLY A 72 42.06 14.70 25.97
N GLU A 73 41.43 15.54 26.78
CA GLU A 73 40.13 15.26 27.39
C GLU A 73 38.98 15.78 26.53
N GLU A 74 37.85 15.08 26.61
CA GLU A 74 36.60 15.51 26.02
C GLU A 74 36.09 16.79 26.71
N VAL A 75 35.83 17.82 25.92
CA VAL A 75 35.28 19.09 26.41
C VAL A 75 33.80 19.16 26.10
N VAL A 76 32.99 19.34 27.13
CA VAL A 76 31.55 19.53 27.02
C VAL A 76 31.24 21.02 26.84
N VAL A 77 30.62 21.35 25.72
CA VAL A 77 30.20 22.71 25.34
C VAL A 77 28.69 22.80 25.51
N GLU A 78 28.26 23.75 26.32
CA GLU A 78 26.85 23.99 26.63
C GLU A 78 26.33 25.16 25.78
N GLU A 79 25.01 25.35 25.78
CA GLU A 79 24.35 26.51 25.20
C GLU A 79 25.06 27.83 25.56
N GLY A 80 25.16 28.72 24.58
CA GLY A 80 25.76 30.04 24.77
C GLY A 80 27.29 30.03 24.73
N HIS A 81 27.92 28.87 24.55
CA HIS A 81 29.37 28.74 24.52
C HIS A 81 29.88 28.23 23.17
N LYS A 82 31.17 28.46 22.96
CA LYS A 82 31.94 27.88 21.87
C LYS A 82 33.21 27.22 22.36
N VAL A 83 33.73 26.33 21.55
CA VAL A 83 35.08 25.80 21.69
C VAL A 83 35.84 25.96 20.38
N THR A 84 37.10 26.37 20.50
CA THR A 84 38.05 26.44 19.38
C THR A 84 39.11 25.38 19.57
N THR A 85 39.35 24.58 18.54
CA THR A 85 40.48 23.66 18.43
C THR A 85 41.41 24.12 17.32
N ASN A 86 42.72 23.88 17.47
CA ASN A 86 43.72 24.20 16.45
C ASN A 86 44.65 23.00 16.20
N LYS A 87 45.50 23.10 15.17
CA LYS A 87 46.51 22.08 14.83
C LYS A 87 47.55 21.82 15.93
N ASP A 88 47.72 22.76 16.86
CA ASP A 88 48.61 22.58 18.02
C ASP A 88 47.92 21.82 19.16
N ASN A 89 46.77 21.20 18.88
CA ASN A 89 46.03 20.36 19.82
C ASN A 89 45.53 21.12 21.06
N ASN A 90 45.38 22.44 20.94
CA ASN A 90 44.86 23.30 22.00
C ASN A 90 43.34 23.43 21.88
N ILE A 91 42.64 23.18 22.98
CA ILE A 91 41.18 23.33 23.07
C ILE A 91 40.84 24.50 24.00
N LYS A 92 40.11 25.50 23.49
CA LYS A 92 39.72 26.70 24.24
C LYS A 92 38.22 26.89 24.24
N LYS A 93 37.61 26.77 25.42
CA LYS A 93 36.19 27.11 25.64
C LYS A 93 36.05 28.60 25.95
N SER A 94 35.04 29.25 25.36
CA SER A 94 34.70 30.65 25.62
C SER A 94 33.19 30.87 25.43
N GLU A 95 32.67 32.01 25.88
CA GLU A 95 31.29 32.41 25.61
C GLU A 95 31.12 32.88 24.16
N LEU A 96 29.92 32.69 23.61
CA LEU A 96 29.55 33.26 22.32
C LEU A 96 29.44 34.77 22.40
N THR A 97 29.98 35.46 21.39
CA THR A 97 29.75 36.89 21.22
C THR A 97 28.30 37.16 20.78
N GLU A 98 27.84 38.40 20.93
CA GLU A 98 26.50 38.79 20.46
C GLU A 98 26.33 38.64 18.94
N GLU A 99 27.40 38.89 18.18
CA GLU A 99 27.42 38.66 16.73
C GLU A 99 27.23 37.18 16.38
N GLU A 100 27.95 36.29 17.07
CA GLU A 100 27.84 34.83 16.89
C GLU A 100 26.44 34.32 17.27
N LYS A 101 25.88 34.81 18.38
CA LYS A 101 24.50 34.47 18.80
C LYS A 101 23.47 34.92 17.77
N ASN A 102 23.62 36.11 17.19
CA ASN A 102 22.69 36.61 16.19
C ASN A 102 22.77 35.81 14.89
N SER A 103 23.97 35.48 14.41
CA SER A 103 24.15 34.62 13.24
C SER A 103 23.50 33.24 13.45
N LEU A 104 23.69 32.63 14.63
CA LEU A 104 23.07 31.34 14.96
C LEU A 104 21.54 31.40 14.99
N LYS A 105 20.97 32.52 15.46
CA LYS A 105 19.51 32.72 15.44
C LYS A 105 18.99 32.82 14.00
N GLU A 106 19.68 33.52 13.11
CA GLU A 106 19.31 33.62 11.70
C GLU A 106 19.38 32.25 11.02
N ASP A 107 20.47 31.50 11.22
CA ASP A 107 20.61 30.13 10.73
C ASP A 107 19.48 29.23 11.26
N SER A 108 19.14 29.34 12.55
CA SER A 108 18.03 28.62 13.17
C SER A 108 16.68 28.92 12.51
N GLN A 109 16.36 30.20 12.28
CA GLN A 109 15.12 30.61 11.64
C GLN A 109 15.04 30.12 10.19
N SER A 110 16.16 30.14 9.47
CA SER A 110 16.24 29.64 8.10
C SER A 110 15.92 28.14 8.02
N VAL A 111 16.49 27.32 8.92
CA VAL A 111 16.21 25.88 8.95
C VAL A 111 14.79 25.60 9.45
N GLN A 112 14.30 26.36 10.42
CA GLN A 112 12.92 26.22 10.92
C GLN A 112 11.89 26.38 9.80
N SER A 113 12.00 27.46 9.00
CA SER A 113 11.07 27.69 7.89
C SER A 113 11.08 26.56 6.85
N ILE A 114 12.27 26.04 6.49
CA ILE A 114 12.40 24.86 5.61
C ILE A 114 11.71 23.63 6.23
N THR A 115 11.85 23.41 7.54
CA THR A 115 11.24 22.26 8.21
C THR A 115 9.72 22.38 8.33
N GLU A 116 9.18 23.59 8.52
CA GLU A 116 7.74 23.83 8.56
C GLU A 116 7.11 23.59 7.19
N ASP A 117 7.71 24.13 6.12
CA ASP A 117 7.28 23.88 4.74
C ASP A 117 7.31 22.39 4.40
N ALA A 118 8.38 21.69 4.78
CA ALA A 118 8.49 20.25 4.58
C ALA A 118 7.41 19.47 5.36
N ARG A 119 7.12 19.87 6.60
CA ARG A 119 6.06 19.25 7.41
C ARG A 119 4.67 19.48 6.84
N ALA A 120 4.38 20.70 6.37
CA ALA A 120 3.11 21.03 5.73
C ALA A 120 2.89 20.14 4.49
N ARG A 121 3.91 20.01 3.63
CA ARG A 121 3.85 19.11 2.46
C ARG A 121 3.62 17.65 2.85
N ILE A 122 4.26 17.16 3.91
CA ILE A 122 4.05 15.80 4.40
C ILE A 122 2.60 15.61 4.88
N GLN A 123 2.03 16.59 5.58
CA GLN A 123 0.63 16.54 6.02
C GLN A 123 -0.34 16.49 4.83
N ASP A 124 -0.09 17.28 3.79
CA ASP A 124 -0.90 17.26 2.57
C ASP A 124 -0.82 15.89 1.88
N ILE A 125 0.38 15.30 1.75
CA ILE A 125 0.56 13.97 1.17
C ILE A 125 -0.18 12.90 1.98
N LEU A 126 -0.13 12.98 3.32
CA LEU A 126 -0.83 12.03 4.19
C LEU A 126 -2.34 12.14 4.05
N LYS A 127 -2.86 13.37 3.98
CA LYS A 127 -4.28 13.63 3.75
C LYS A 127 -4.73 13.07 2.39
N ASP A 128 -4.00 13.36 1.33
CA ASP A 128 -4.27 12.84 -0.02
C ASP A 128 -4.24 11.31 -0.05
N PHE A 129 -3.33 10.70 0.70
CA PHE A 129 -3.24 9.25 0.83
C PHE A 129 -4.47 8.66 1.54
N GLU A 130 -4.92 9.26 2.64
CA GLU A 130 -6.12 8.84 3.36
C GLU A 130 -7.38 8.97 2.50
N GLU A 131 -7.54 10.09 1.79
CA GLU A 131 -8.65 10.32 0.87
C GLU A 131 -8.64 9.31 -0.29
N ASN A 132 -7.49 9.07 -0.91
CA ASN A 132 -7.36 8.07 -1.97
C ASN A 132 -7.67 6.66 -1.48
N LYS A 133 -7.19 6.29 -0.29
CA LYS A 133 -7.48 5.00 0.33
C LYS A 133 -8.98 4.83 0.58
N ALA A 134 -9.66 5.87 1.10
CA ALA A 134 -11.10 5.85 1.32
C ALA A 134 -11.87 5.66 0.00
N ARG A 135 -11.49 6.41 -1.04
CA ARG A 135 -12.10 6.30 -2.38
C ARG A 135 -11.94 4.92 -2.99
N ILE A 136 -10.74 4.34 -2.92
CA ILE A 136 -10.46 2.99 -3.43
C ILE A 136 -11.31 1.96 -2.67
N LYS A 137 -11.38 2.08 -1.34
CA LYS A 137 -12.17 1.16 -0.52
C LYS A 137 -13.66 1.21 -0.88
N GLN A 138 -14.22 2.41 -1.01
CA GLN A 138 -15.62 2.58 -1.41
C GLN A 138 -15.87 2.00 -2.80
N HIS A 139 -15.00 2.30 -3.78
CA HIS A 139 -15.16 1.76 -5.13
C HIS A 139 -15.11 0.23 -5.16
N LEU A 140 -14.27 -0.39 -4.33
CA LEU A 140 -14.19 -1.84 -4.19
C LEU A 140 -15.47 -2.44 -3.57
N GLU A 141 -16.04 -1.76 -2.57
CA GLU A 141 -17.31 -2.15 -1.94
C GLU A 141 -18.46 -2.05 -2.96
N ASP A 142 -18.55 -0.95 -3.70
CA ASP A 142 -19.56 -0.73 -4.74
C ASP A 142 -19.45 -1.78 -5.86
N GLN A 143 -18.23 -2.06 -6.36
CA GLN A 143 -18.02 -3.11 -7.37
C GLN A 143 -18.42 -4.49 -6.86
N LYS A 144 -18.09 -4.82 -5.60
CA LYS A 144 -18.44 -6.11 -5.01
C LYS A 144 -19.96 -6.27 -4.89
N GLU A 145 -20.66 -5.20 -4.51
CA GLU A 145 -22.12 -5.21 -4.43
C GLU A 145 -22.76 -5.30 -5.80
N SER A 146 -22.30 -4.49 -6.77
CA SER A 146 -22.79 -4.55 -8.15
C SER A 146 -22.64 -5.96 -8.75
N ASN A 147 -21.45 -6.56 -8.61
CA ASN A 147 -21.20 -7.92 -9.10
C ASN A 147 -22.10 -8.95 -8.41
N ARG A 148 -22.36 -8.79 -7.11
CA ARG A 148 -23.26 -9.66 -6.36
C ARG A 148 -24.69 -9.58 -6.92
N LEU A 149 -25.21 -8.37 -7.13
CA LEU A 149 -26.56 -8.16 -7.65
C LEU A 149 -26.71 -8.70 -9.07
N GLU A 150 -25.69 -8.52 -9.92
CA GLU A 150 -25.71 -9.04 -11.28
C GLU A 150 -25.71 -10.57 -11.33
N LEU A 151 -24.89 -11.22 -10.48
CA LEU A 151 -24.88 -12.68 -10.35
C LEU A 151 -26.22 -13.22 -9.83
N GLU A 152 -26.85 -12.53 -8.88
CA GLU A 152 -28.17 -12.91 -8.36
C GLU A 152 -29.25 -12.77 -9.43
N GLY A 153 -29.26 -11.64 -10.15
CA GLY A 153 -30.19 -11.43 -11.27
C GLY A 153 -30.00 -12.43 -12.42
N GLN A 154 -28.75 -12.83 -12.73
CA GLN A 154 -28.50 -13.89 -13.72
C GLN A 154 -28.98 -15.26 -13.23
N LYS A 155 -28.78 -15.59 -11.95
CA LYS A 155 -29.30 -16.85 -11.38
C LYS A 155 -30.82 -16.91 -11.44
N ASP A 156 -31.49 -15.82 -11.14
CA ASP A 156 -32.96 -15.75 -11.19
C ASP A 156 -33.47 -15.89 -12.62
N LYS A 157 -32.85 -15.21 -13.59
CA LYS A 157 -33.18 -15.37 -15.02
C LYS A 157 -32.97 -16.81 -15.50
N ASN A 158 -31.80 -17.39 -15.23
CA ASN A 158 -31.49 -18.76 -15.62
C ASN A 158 -32.48 -19.75 -14.97
N ARG A 159 -32.87 -19.51 -13.72
CA ARG A 159 -33.86 -20.33 -13.03
C ARG A 159 -35.23 -20.24 -13.70
N GLN A 160 -35.68 -19.03 -14.05
CA GLN A 160 -36.95 -18.82 -14.73
C GLN A 160 -36.96 -19.48 -16.11
N GLU A 161 -35.91 -19.30 -16.92
CA GLU A 161 -35.79 -19.94 -18.24
C GLU A 161 -35.82 -21.48 -18.13
N LEU A 162 -35.18 -22.05 -17.10
CA LEU A 162 -35.22 -23.48 -16.85
C LEU A 162 -36.64 -23.97 -16.47
N GLU A 163 -37.36 -23.22 -15.64
CA GLU A 163 -38.74 -23.53 -15.26
C GLU A 163 -39.69 -23.44 -16.47
N ASP A 164 -39.54 -22.40 -17.29
CA ASP A 164 -40.30 -22.21 -18.54
C ASP A 164 -40.00 -23.33 -19.55
N GLN A 165 -38.74 -23.72 -19.71
CA GLN A 165 -38.36 -24.82 -20.61
C GLN A 165 -38.93 -26.15 -20.12
N LYS A 166 -38.83 -26.46 -18.81
CA LYS A 166 -39.46 -27.65 -18.23
C LYS A 166 -40.98 -27.69 -18.45
N ALA A 167 -41.64 -26.54 -18.34
CA ALA A 167 -43.08 -26.45 -18.58
C ALA A 167 -43.43 -26.72 -20.05
N LYS A 168 -42.66 -26.17 -20.99
CA LYS A 168 -42.81 -26.43 -22.44
C LYS A 168 -42.55 -27.90 -22.77
N ASP A 169 -41.45 -28.46 -22.28
CA ASP A 169 -41.08 -29.87 -22.51
C ASP A 169 -42.17 -30.81 -21.96
N LYS A 170 -42.74 -30.49 -20.80
CA LYS A 170 -43.85 -31.28 -20.22
C LYS A 170 -45.10 -31.23 -21.10
N ALA A 171 -45.48 -30.05 -21.58
CA ALA A 171 -46.63 -29.88 -22.46
C ALA A 171 -46.44 -30.60 -23.80
N GLU A 172 -45.24 -30.54 -24.38
CA GLU A 172 -44.89 -31.26 -25.60
C GLU A 172 -44.94 -32.78 -25.40
N LEU A 173 -44.40 -33.29 -24.28
CA LEU A 173 -44.47 -34.70 -23.93
C LEU A 173 -45.92 -35.19 -23.77
N GLU A 174 -46.80 -34.41 -23.14
CA GLU A 174 -48.22 -34.73 -23.00
C GLU A 174 -48.93 -34.76 -24.37
N SER A 175 -48.63 -33.80 -25.25
CA SER A 175 -49.14 -33.77 -26.63
C SER A 175 -48.71 -35.00 -27.43
N VAL A 176 -47.42 -35.35 -27.40
CA VAL A 176 -46.86 -36.52 -28.09
C VAL A 176 -47.45 -37.83 -27.55
N LYS A 177 -47.64 -37.95 -26.23
CA LYS A 177 -48.32 -39.11 -25.64
C LYS A 177 -49.78 -39.21 -26.12
N GLY A 178 -50.48 -38.08 -26.20
CA GLY A 178 -51.84 -37.99 -26.71
C GLY A 178 -51.94 -38.48 -28.16
N SER A 179 -51.11 -37.95 -29.05
CA SER A 179 -51.09 -38.34 -30.46
C SER A 179 -50.70 -39.80 -30.66
N THR A 180 -49.71 -40.30 -29.93
CA THR A 180 -49.29 -41.71 -29.98
C THR A 180 -50.42 -42.65 -29.56
N ASN A 181 -51.20 -42.29 -28.53
CA ASN A 181 -52.35 -43.09 -28.10
C ASN A 181 -53.46 -43.10 -29.16
N ILE A 182 -53.76 -41.95 -29.77
CA ILE A 182 -54.73 -41.85 -30.87
C ILE A 182 -54.29 -42.73 -32.05
N GLU A 183 -53.02 -42.66 -32.43
CA GLU A 183 -52.47 -43.46 -33.53
C GLU A 183 -52.49 -44.96 -33.22
N LYS A 184 -52.17 -45.35 -31.98
CA LYS A 184 -52.26 -46.73 -31.50
C LYS A 184 -53.69 -47.27 -31.54
N ASP A 185 -54.68 -46.47 -31.15
CA ASP A 185 -56.08 -46.88 -31.18
C ASP A 185 -56.62 -46.95 -32.61
N ALA A 186 -56.19 -46.05 -33.51
CA ALA A 186 -56.48 -46.14 -34.94
C ALA A 186 -55.90 -47.43 -35.55
N LEU A 187 -54.64 -47.77 -35.25
CA LEU A 187 -53.97 -49.00 -35.70
C LEU A 187 -54.66 -50.26 -35.18
N LYS A 188 -55.08 -50.29 -33.91
CA LYS A 188 -55.85 -51.42 -33.35
C LYS A 188 -57.20 -51.59 -34.04
N THR A 189 -57.89 -50.48 -34.32
CA THR A 189 -59.20 -50.50 -34.97
C THR A 189 -59.07 -51.03 -36.40
N LYS A 190 -58.07 -50.54 -37.14
CA LYS A 190 -57.76 -51.02 -38.49
C LYS A 190 -57.33 -52.49 -38.50
N GLY A 191 -56.47 -52.90 -37.56
CA GLY A 191 -56.07 -54.30 -37.44
C GLY A 191 -57.25 -55.24 -37.14
N LYS A 192 -58.24 -54.79 -36.36
CA LYS A 192 -59.48 -55.55 -36.13
C LYS A 192 -60.33 -55.65 -37.39
N SER A 193 -60.52 -54.53 -38.12
CA SER A 193 -61.30 -54.56 -39.38
C SER A 193 -60.66 -55.49 -40.40
N ASP A 194 -59.34 -55.39 -40.59
CA ASP A 194 -58.60 -56.20 -41.55
C ASP A 194 -58.70 -57.70 -41.17
N MET A 195 -58.65 -58.03 -39.87
CA MET A 195 -58.82 -59.40 -39.38
C MET A 195 -60.24 -59.94 -39.61
N ASP A 196 -61.26 -59.10 -39.42
CA ASP A 196 -62.66 -59.48 -39.63
C ASP A 196 -62.97 -59.67 -41.13
N GLU A 197 -62.38 -58.86 -42.01
CA GLU A 197 -62.42 -59.07 -43.47
C GLU A 197 -61.76 -60.39 -43.86
N ILE A 198 -60.55 -60.69 -43.36
CA ILE A 198 -59.87 -61.96 -43.65
C ILE A 198 -60.69 -63.16 -43.16
N LYS A 199 -61.33 -63.08 -41.99
CA LYS A 199 -62.21 -64.15 -41.49
C LYS A 199 -63.43 -64.34 -42.39
N LYS A 200 -64.02 -63.25 -42.86
CA LYS A 200 -65.18 -63.29 -43.77
C LYS A 200 -64.80 -63.92 -45.11
N ASP A 201 -63.67 -63.53 -45.69
CA ASP A 201 -63.16 -64.10 -46.92
C ASP A 201 -62.85 -65.59 -46.76
N LYS A 202 -62.20 -65.98 -45.66
CA LYS A 202 -61.91 -67.40 -45.34
C LYS A 202 -63.19 -68.23 -45.14
N GLY A 203 -64.25 -67.65 -44.58
CA GLY A 203 -65.57 -68.26 -44.49
C GLY A 203 -66.18 -68.47 -45.88
N SER A 204 -66.15 -67.44 -46.73
CA SER A 204 -66.67 -67.53 -48.11
C SER A 204 -65.94 -68.55 -48.99
N LEU A 205 -64.62 -68.72 -48.76
CA LEU A 205 -63.80 -69.73 -49.42
C LEU A 205 -64.15 -71.14 -48.94
N LYS A 206 -64.41 -71.33 -47.65
CA LYS A 206 -64.86 -72.62 -47.10
C LYS A 206 -66.23 -73.03 -47.65
N ASP A 207 -67.18 -72.09 -47.77
CA ASP A 207 -68.49 -72.36 -48.38
C ASP A 207 -68.38 -72.74 -49.87
N LYS A 208 -67.40 -72.18 -50.59
CA LYS A 208 -67.13 -72.54 -52.00
C LYS A 208 -66.41 -73.89 -52.19
N LEU A 209 -65.81 -74.44 -51.14
CA LEU A 209 -65.04 -75.69 -51.15
C LEU A 209 -65.78 -76.86 -50.47
N ALA A 210 -67.01 -76.67 -50.00
CA ALA A 210 -67.85 -77.74 -49.50
C ALA A 210 -68.32 -78.64 -50.67
N PRO A 211 -68.03 -79.96 -50.64
CA PRO A 211 -68.42 -80.87 -51.72
C PRO A 211 -69.94 -81.14 -51.70
N ASN A 212 -70.55 -81.10 -52.88
CA ASN A 212 -71.87 -81.70 -53.15
C ASN A 212 -71.77 -83.22 -53.17
#